data_AF-A0A1Y0VTD6-F1
#
_entry.id   AF-A0A1Y0VTD6-F1
#
_cell.length_a   1.000
_cell.length_b   1.000
_cell.length_c   1.000
_cell.angle_alpha   90.00
_cell.angle_beta   90.00
_cell.angle_gamma   90.00
#
_symmetry.space_group_name_H-M   'P 1'
#
loop_
_entity.id
_entity.type
_entity.pdbx_description
1 polymer ?
#
loop_
_entity_poly.entity_id
_entity_poly.type
_entity_poly.pdbx_seq_one_letter_code
_entity_poly.pdbx_strand_id
1 'polypeptide(L)'
;MNSSYVVMWPMATNGTYNYGSTISYEKGLVNFSNSQMSPGEAISSWKSKQDFDSNNAQFNQLPLLKEGEQYHIVVNAEVIPSDSVQVQINFLDTLGETIDGITTLSLDDYLKSPWEPKLMI
;
A
#
# COMPACT_ATOMS: atom_id res chain seq x y z
N MET A 1 -23.03 3.00 8.38
CA MET A 1 -21.95 3.91 8.82
C MET A 1 -20.81 3.73 7.85
N ASN A 2 -20.39 4.77 7.13
CA ASN A 2 -19.23 4.71 6.25
C ASN A 2 -17.98 4.91 7.11
N SER A 3 -17.14 3.88 7.21
CA SER A 3 -15.87 3.95 7.93
C SER A 3 -14.76 4.39 6.98
N SER A 4 -14.13 5.52 7.27
CA SER A 4 -12.92 5.98 6.57
C SER A 4 -11.69 5.65 7.42
N TYR A 5 -10.65 5.10 6.77
CA TYR A 5 -9.37 4.82 7.40
C TYR A 5 -8.29 5.64 6.70
N VAL A 6 -7.50 6.37 7.48
CA VAL A 6 -6.40 7.18 6.95
C VAL A 6 -5.09 6.45 7.23
N VAL A 7 -4.33 6.23 6.16
CA VAL A 7 -3.04 5.54 6.20
C VAL A 7 -1.96 6.56 5.89
N MET A 8 -1.03 6.75 6.82
CA MET A 8 0.08 7.69 6.65
C MET A 8 1.33 6.97 6.15
N TRP A 9 2.16 7.70 5.42
CA TRP A 9 3.49 7.25 5.03
C TRP A 9 4.30 6.86 6.28
N PRO A 10 4.96 5.69 6.30
CA PRO A 10 5.76 5.26 7.45
C PRO A 10 6.91 6.25 7.71
N MET A 11 7.08 6.67 8.95
CA MET A 11 8.22 7.54 9.33
C MET A 11 9.57 6.82 9.30
N ALA A 12 9.57 5.48 9.19
CA ALA A 12 10.77 4.68 9.01
C ALA A 12 11.06 4.47 7.53
N THR A 13 12.34 4.45 7.16
CA THR A 13 12.81 4.12 5.81
C THR A 13 12.49 2.67 5.41
N ASN A 14 12.15 1.81 6.37
CA ASN A 14 11.64 0.47 6.13
C ASN A 14 10.32 0.57 5.36
N GLY A 15 10.26 -0.04 4.18
CA GLY A 15 9.08 -0.03 3.31
C GLY A 15 9.04 1.14 2.33
N THR A 16 10.01 2.06 2.34
CA THR A 16 10.15 3.15 1.35
C THR A 16 11.39 2.92 0.49
N TYR A 17 11.32 3.22 -0.81
CA TYR A 17 12.46 3.09 -1.72
C TYR A 17 13.51 4.17 -1.43
N ASN A 18 14.66 3.81 -0.86
CA ASN A 18 15.66 4.79 -0.42
C ASN A 18 16.87 4.93 -1.36
N TYR A 19 17.02 4.05 -2.35
CA TYR A 19 18.20 4.03 -3.22
C TYR A 19 18.24 5.24 -4.15
N GLY A 20 19.07 6.23 -3.80
CA GLY A 20 19.17 7.49 -4.57
C GLY A 20 17.97 8.42 -4.38
N SER A 21 17.09 8.13 -3.42
CA SER A 21 15.90 8.94 -3.14
C SER A 21 16.22 10.07 -2.16
N THR A 22 15.61 11.23 -2.38
CA THR A 22 15.52 12.30 -1.38
C THR A 22 14.14 12.24 -0.74
N ILE A 23 14.11 12.11 0.59
CA ILE A 23 12.87 11.98 1.38
C ILE A 23 12.91 13.02 2.50
N SER A 24 11.87 13.85 2.60
CA SER A 24 11.69 14.77 3.73
C SER A 24 10.31 14.64 4.37
N TYR A 25 10.26 14.82 5.69
CA TYR A 25 9.04 14.76 6.49
C TYR A 25 8.81 16.13 7.10
N GLU A 26 7.76 16.82 6.66
CA GLU A 26 7.49 18.20 7.08
C GLU A 26 6.00 18.40 7.34
N LYS A 27 5.67 18.83 8.57
CA LYS A 27 4.29 19.22 8.95
C LYS A 27 3.22 18.16 8.63
N GLY A 28 3.58 16.86 8.73
CA GLY A 28 2.68 15.74 8.43
C GLY A 28 2.58 15.37 6.94
N LEU A 29 3.37 16.01 6.08
CA LEU A 29 3.53 15.68 4.66
C LEU A 29 4.85 14.94 4.43
N VAL A 30 4.90 14.15 3.36
CA VAL A 30 6.12 13.49 2.89
C VAL A 30 6.42 13.94 1.47
N ASN A 31 7.63 14.40 1.24
CA ASN A 31 8.15 14.69 -0.09
C ASN A 31 9.09 13.57 -0.51
N PHE A 32 8.87 13.02 -1.70
CA PHE A 32 9.70 11.98 -2.29
C PHE A 32 10.18 12.42 -3.67
N SER A 33 11.47 12.26 -3.95
CA SER A 33 12.04 12.52 -5.28
C SER A 33 13.14 11.52 -5.60
N ASN A 34 13.05 10.91 -6.79
CA ASN A 34 14.10 10.04 -7.32
C ASN A 34 14.10 10.08 -8.85
N SER A 35 15.18 10.57 -9.44
CA SER A 35 15.33 10.71 -10.90
C SER A 35 15.87 9.45 -11.60
N GLN A 36 16.32 8.46 -10.84
CA GLN A 36 16.96 7.23 -11.34
C GLN A 36 16.19 5.97 -10.92
N MET A 37 15.01 6.14 -10.34
CA MET A 37 14.16 5.03 -9.94
C MET A 37 13.69 4.27 -11.18
N SER A 38 13.89 2.96 -11.16
CA SER A 38 13.38 2.08 -12.21
C SER A 38 11.85 2.07 -12.19
N PRO A 39 11.17 2.08 -13.35
CA PRO A 39 9.73 1.90 -13.43
C PRO A 39 9.30 0.57 -12.77
N GLY A 40 8.19 0.60 -12.03
CA GLY A 40 7.62 -0.59 -11.38
C GLY A 40 8.17 -0.89 -9.99
N GLU A 41 9.18 -0.17 -9.51
CA GLU A 41 9.62 -0.26 -8.12
C GLU A 41 8.60 0.39 -7.17
N ALA A 42 8.43 -0.18 -5.97
CA ALA A 42 7.49 0.34 -4.99
C ALA A 42 8.09 1.55 -4.25
N ILE A 43 7.48 2.73 -4.41
CA ILE A 43 7.92 3.95 -3.70
C ILE A 43 7.74 3.79 -2.19
N SER A 44 6.57 3.33 -1.76
CA SER A 44 6.26 3.00 -0.36
C SER A 44 5.30 1.83 -0.29
N SER A 45 5.33 1.06 0.80
CA SER A 45 4.54 -0.15 0.99
C SER A 45 3.98 -0.24 2.41
N TRP A 46 2.74 -0.72 2.50
CA TRP A 46 2.01 -0.92 3.74
C TRP A 46 1.49 -2.35 3.80
N LYS A 47 1.40 -2.91 5.01
CA LYS A 47 0.85 -4.25 5.26
C LYS A 47 -0.28 -4.20 6.28
N SER A 48 -1.26 -5.10 6.13
CA SER A 48 -2.37 -5.29 7.07
C SER A 48 -2.03 -6.23 8.23
N LYS A 49 -1.03 -7.10 8.06
CA LYS A 49 -0.55 -8.06 9.05
C LYS A 49 0.91 -7.81 9.40
N GLN A 50 1.22 -7.98 10.69
CA GLN A 50 2.53 -7.75 11.26
C GLN A 50 3.34 -9.05 11.25
N ASP A 51 4.57 -8.96 10.78
CA ASP A 51 5.56 -10.03 10.89
C ASP A 51 6.24 -9.90 12.27
N PHE A 52 5.64 -10.51 13.30
CA PHE A 52 6.11 -10.44 14.69
C PHE A 52 7.53 -11.01 14.91
N ASP A 53 8.01 -11.86 14.01
CA ASP A 53 9.34 -12.49 14.09
C ASP A 53 10.48 -11.61 13.53
N SER A 54 10.17 -10.44 12.98
CA SER A 54 11.18 -9.50 12.51
C SER A 54 11.39 -8.38 13.53
N ASN A 55 12.63 -8.00 13.80
CA ASN A 55 13.00 -6.82 14.62
C ASN A 55 12.48 -5.48 14.04
N ASN A 56 11.72 -5.52 12.96
CA ASN A 56 11.07 -4.41 12.27
C ASN A 56 9.56 -4.55 12.41
N ALA A 57 9.06 -4.41 13.63
CA ALA A 57 7.64 -4.26 13.93
C ALA A 57 7.08 -3.00 13.27
N GLN A 58 6.81 -3.06 11.96
CA GLN A 58 5.97 -2.09 11.29
C GLN A 58 4.56 -2.25 11.86
N PHE A 59 4.01 -1.17 12.40
CA PHE A 59 2.63 -1.14 12.83
C PHE A 59 1.73 -1.55 11.67
N ASN A 60 0.71 -2.38 11.92
CA ASN A 60 -0.33 -2.66 10.92
C ASN A 60 -0.97 -1.35 10.49
N GLN A 61 -0.69 -0.91 9.26
CA GLN A 61 -1.15 0.39 8.78
C GLN A 61 -2.42 0.26 7.94
N LEU A 62 -2.78 -0.96 7.50
CA LEU A 62 -3.98 -1.21 6.70
C LEU A 62 -5.09 -1.89 7.52
N PRO A 63 -6.36 -1.43 7.39
CA PRO A 63 -7.49 -2.09 8.02
C PRO A 63 -7.77 -3.45 7.37
N LEU A 64 -8.40 -4.36 8.12
CA LEU A 64 -8.93 -5.60 7.57
C LEU A 64 -10.15 -5.29 6.68
N LEU A 65 -10.09 -5.77 5.45
CA LEU A 65 -11.19 -5.68 4.49
C LEU A 65 -12.15 -6.86 4.70
N LYS A 66 -13.43 -6.62 4.41
CA LYS A 66 -14.48 -7.63 4.40
C LYS A 66 -14.55 -8.21 3.00
N GLU A 67 -14.64 -9.53 2.93
CA GLU A 67 -14.73 -10.29 1.68
C GLU A 67 -15.92 -9.81 0.83
N GLY A 68 -15.70 -9.65 -0.47
CA GLY A 68 -16.74 -9.29 -1.44
C GLY A 68 -17.21 -7.84 -1.41
N GLU A 69 -16.78 -7.03 -0.42
CA GLU A 69 -17.14 -5.62 -0.32
C GLU A 69 -16.29 -4.75 -1.26
N GLN A 70 -16.85 -3.60 -1.64
CA GLN A 70 -16.17 -2.58 -2.45
C GLN A 70 -15.64 -1.45 -1.57
N TYR A 71 -14.41 -1.04 -1.83
CA TYR A 71 -13.69 0.00 -1.12
C TYR A 71 -13.28 1.11 -2.09
N HIS A 72 -13.37 2.36 -1.61
CA HIS A 72 -12.83 3.51 -2.33
C HIS A 72 -11.43 3.82 -1.79
N ILE A 73 -10.44 3.84 -2.67
CA ILE A 73 -9.05 4.11 -2.36
C ILE A 73 -8.70 5.48 -2.91
N VAL A 74 -8.24 6.37 -2.03
CA VAL A 74 -7.82 7.73 -2.38
C VAL A 74 -6.43 7.97 -1.82
N VAL A 75 -5.51 8.30 -2.71
CA VAL A 75 -4.16 8.77 -2.40
C VAL A 75 -4.15 10.28 -2.56
N ASN A 76 -4.02 10.97 -1.44
CA ASN A 76 -3.90 12.42 -1.42
C ASN A 76 -2.44 12.84 -1.65
N ALA A 77 -2.06 13.02 -2.92
CA ALA A 77 -0.69 13.40 -3.30
C ALA A 77 -0.67 14.28 -4.55
N GLU A 78 0.35 15.15 -4.63
CA GLU A 78 0.73 15.85 -5.87
C GLU A 78 1.86 15.07 -6.53
N VAL A 79 1.69 14.71 -7.81
CA VAL A 79 2.63 13.82 -8.53
C VAL A 79 3.16 14.50 -9.79
N ILE A 80 4.48 14.53 -9.92
CA ILE A 80 5.19 15.09 -11.08
C ILE A 80 6.28 14.10 -11.48
N PRO A 81 6.31 13.61 -12.73
CA PRO A 81 5.35 13.86 -13.82
C PRO A 81 3.95 13.30 -13.53
N SER A 82 2.90 13.87 -14.13
CA SER A 82 1.54 13.32 -14.00
C SER A 82 1.47 11.87 -14.47
N ASP A 83 0.60 11.07 -13.86
CA ASP A 83 0.38 9.65 -14.18
C ASP A 83 1.62 8.74 -14.06
N SER A 84 2.66 9.20 -13.36
CA SER A 84 3.89 8.42 -13.11
C SER A 84 3.82 7.50 -11.89
N VAL A 85 2.73 7.60 -11.11
CA VAL A 85 2.51 6.83 -9.89
C VAL A 85 1.15 6.17 -9.93
N GLN A 86 1.11 4.91 -9.50
CA GLN A 86 -0.09 4.09 -9.39
C GLN A 86 -0.14 3.41 -8.04
N VAL A 87 -1.32 2.96 -7.63
CA VAL A 87 -1.49 2.13 -6.43
C VAL A 87 -1.50 0.67 -6.87
N GLN A 88 -0.75 -0.17 -6.18
CA GLN A 88 -0.79 -1.61 -6.36
C GLN A 88 -1.30 -2.28 -5.08
N ILE A 89 -2.31 -3.14 -5.21
CA ILE A 89 -2.87 -3.93 -4.11
C ILE A 89 -2.72 -5.41 -4.43
N ASN A 90 -2.07 -6.12 -3.51
CA ASN A 90 -1.87 -7.55 -3.58
C ASN A 90 -2.63 -8.21 -2.41
N PHE A 91 -3.59 -9.08 -2.75
CA PHE A 91 -4.29 -9.89 -1.76
C PHE A 91 -3.53 -11.19 -1.53
N LEU A 92 -3.23 -11.47 -0.27
CA LEU A 92 -2.46 -12.64 0.13
C LEU A 92 -3.34 -13.60 0.92
N ASP A 93 -3.15 -14.89 0.70
CA ASP A 93 -3.76 -15.95 1.50
C ASP A 93 -3.05 -16.12 2.86
N THR A 94 -3.48 -17.13 3.61
CA THR A 94 -2.88 -17.43 4.92
C THR A 94 -1.42 -17.91 4.86
N LEU A 95 -0.97 -18.39 3.70
CA LEU A 95 0.40 -18.84 3.42
C LEU A 95 1.28 -17.72 2.85
N GLY A 96 0.68 -16.56 2.50
CA GLY A 96 1.36 -15.42 1.90
C GLY A 96 1.40 -15.46 0.37
N GLU A 97 0.64 -16.35 -0.27
CA GLU A 97 0.55 -16.45 -1.73
C GLU A 97 -0.53 -15.50 -2.29
N THR A 98 -0.35 -15.03 -3.52
CA THR A 98 -1.29 -14.07 -4.12
C THR A 98 -2.56 -14.77 -4.59
N ILE A 99 -3.72 -14.30 -4.13
CA ILE A 99 -5.03 -14.94 -4.39
C ILE A 99 -5.56 -14.64 -5.81
N ASP A 100 -5.49 -13.38 -6.27
CA ASP A 100 -6.21 -12.92 -7.47
C ASP A 100 -5.34 -12.08 -8.41
N GLY A 101 -4.02 -12.32 -8.35
CA GLY A 101 -3.02 -11.55 -9.07
C GLY A 101 -2.80 -10.14 -8.49
N ILE A 102 -2.08 -9.32 -9.27
CA ILE A 102 -1.74 -7.95 -8.92
C ILE A 102 -2.87 -7.03 -9.41
N THR A 103 -3.48 -6.27 -8.50
CA THR A 103 -4.44 -5.21 -8.88
C THR A 103 -3.73 -3.86 -8.91
N THR A 104 -3.83 -3.15 -10.03
CA THR A 104 -3.32 -1.79 -10.18
C THR A 104 -4.48 -0.82 -10.29
N LEU A 105 -4.40 0.27 -9.55
CA LEU A 105 -5.42 1.30 -9.43
C LEU A 105 -4.82 2.68 -9.69
N SER A 106 -5.67 3.60 -10.14
CA SER A 106 -5.36 5.02 -10.12
C SER A 106 -5.25 5.54 -8.67
N LEU A 107 -4.79 6.77 -8.49
CA LEU A 107 -4.70 7.41 -7.17
C LEU A 107 -6.09 7.65 -6.54
N ASP A 108 -7.16 7.69 -7.32
CA ASP A 108 -8.55 7.75 -6.87
C ASP A 108 -9.33 6.69 -7.65
N ASP A 109 -9.63 5.56 -7.00
CA ASP A 109 -10.23 4.41 -7.66
C ASP A 109 -10.95 3.47 -6.68
N TYR A 110 -11.74 2.54 -7.22
CA TYR A 110 -12.46 1.53 -6.44
C TYR A 110 -11.82 0.15 -6.56
N LEU A 111 -11.77 -0.53 -5.43
CA LEU A 111 -11.29 -1.90 -5.31
C LEU A 111 -12.42 -2.80 -4.80
N LYS A 112 -12.58 -3.97 -5.39
CA LYS A 112 -13.40 -5.04 -4.80
C LYS A 112 -12.49 -6.03 -4.07
N SER A 113 -12.76 -6.28 -2.78
CA SER A 113 -12.04 -7.33 -2.06
C SER A 113 -12.38 -8.69 -2.68
N PRO A 114 -11.39 -9.57 -2.92
CA PRO A 114 -11.64 -10.89 -3.45
C PRO A 114 -12.53 -11.67 -2.48
N TRP A 115 -13.28 -12.60 -3.04
CA TRP A 115 -13.98 -13.60 -2.27
C TRP A 115 -13.07 -14.81 -2.15
N GLU A 116 -12.59 -15.12 -0.95
CA GLU A 116 -11.82 -16.34 -0.70
C GLU A 116 -12.83 -17.41 -0.23
N PRO A 117 -13.15 -18.43 -1.06
CA PRO A 117 -13.82 -19.60 -0.53
C PRO A 117 -12.86 -20.25 0.45
N LYS A 118 -13.05 -20.01 1.75
CA LYS A 118 -12.36 -20.80 2.78
C LYS A 118 -12.51 -22.26 2.39
N LEU A 119 -11.36 -22.90 2.19
CA LEU A 119 -11.22 -24.33 1.98
C LEU A 119 -12.17 -25.05 2.94
N MET A 120 -13.28 -25.55 2.40
CA MET A 120 -14.08 -26.57 3.05
C MET A 120 -13.22 -27.84 3.00
N ILE A 121 -12.49 -28.08 4.08
CA ILE A 121 -11.94 -29.39 4.43
C ILE A 121 -12.64 -29.83 5.71
#